data_AF-A0A5P9HGS9-F1
#
_entry.id   AF-A0A5P9HGS9-F1
#
_cell.length_a   1.000
_cell.length_b   1.000
_cell.length_c   1.000
_cell.angle_alpha   90.00
_cell.angle_beta   90.00
_cell.angle_gamma   90.00
#
_symmetry.space_group_name_H-M   'P 1'
#
loop_
_entity.id
_entity.type
_entity.pdbx_description
1 polymer ?
#
loop_
_entity_poly.entity_id
_entity_poly.type
_entity_poly.pdbx_seq_one_letter_code
_entity_poly.pdbx_strand_id
1 'polypeptide(L)' 'MDAHGEQQPEGGVVGVRIRLETLEGTAKLGQHRSREDRAGVLAGLGASDDPLSRRLGRYAECHAQGMCETE' A
#
# COMPACT_ATOMS: atom_id res chain seq x y z
N MET A 1 -38.52 -6.34 7.12
CA MET A 1 -38.43 -7.59 7.92
C MET A 1 -37.43 -8.42 7.16
N ASP A 2 -36.16 -8.20 7.43
CA ASP A 2 -35.08 -8.72 6.60
C ASP A 2 -34.26 -9.65 7.48
N ALA A 3 -34.36 -10.93 7.12
CA ALA A 3 -33.77 -12.05 7.82
C ALA A 3 -32.24 -11.97 7.76
N HIS A 4 -31.61 -11.54 8.85
CA HIS A 4 -30.21 -11.82 9.08
C HIS A 4 -30.08 -13.31 9.41
N GLY A 5 -29.85 -14.12 8.38
CA GLY A 5 -29.48 -15.52 8.54
C GLY A 5 -28.14 -15.62 9.27
N GLU A 6 -28.18 -16.05 10.52
CA GLU A 6 -27.01 -16.45 11.28
C GLU A 6 -26.32 -17.62 10.57
N GLN A 7 -25.08 -17.36 10.11
CA GLN A 7 -24.19 -18.39 9.59
C GLN A 7 -23.61 -19.15 10.79
N GLN A 8 -23.92 -20.43 10.92
CA GLN A 8 -23.44 -21.28 12.00
C GLN A 8 -21.98 -21.69 11.70
N PRO A 9 -21.00 -21.35 12.55
CA PRO A 9 -19.63 -21.80 12.35
C PRO A 9 -19.54 -23.30 12.61
N GLU A 10 -19.18 -24.06 11.59
CA GLU A 10 -18.73 -25.44 11.73
C GLU A 10 -17.49 -25.50 12.64
N GLY A 11 -17.55 -26.38 13.64
CA GLY A 11 -16.68 -26.36 14.82
C GLY A 11 -15.19 -26.27 14.49
N GLY A 12 -14.53 -25.24 15.02
CA GLY A 12 -13.08 -25.03 14.89
C GLY A 12 -12.67 -23.66 14.38
N VAL A 13 -13.60 -22.85 13.85
CA VAL A 13 -13.31 -21.50 13.34
C VAL A 13 -13.97 -20.44 14.23
N VAL A 14 -13.17 -19.48 14.70
CA VAL A 14 -13.66 -18.30 15.42
C VAL A 14 -13.65 -17.10 14.47
N GLY A 15 -14.84 -16.61 14.11
CA GLY A 15 -14.99 -15.38 13.36
C GLY A 15 -14.74 -14.17 14.27
N VAL A 16 -13.85 -13.26 13.85
CA VAL A 16 -13.64 -11.96 14.52
C VAL A 16 -13.86 -10.83 13.53
N ARG A 17 -14.46 -9.74 14.00
CA ARG A 17 -14.63 -8.50 13.23
C ARG A 17 -13.80 -7.40 13.88
N ILE A 18 -12.80 -6.91 13.15
CA ILE A 18 -12.04 -5.73 13.55
C ILE A 18 -12.68 -4.53 12.86
N ARG A 19 -13.20 -3.58 13.66
CA ARG A 19 -13.63 -2.28 13.15
C ARG A 19 -12.40 -1.39 13.07
N LEU A 20 -12.07 -0.92 11.87
CA LEU A 20 -11.00 0.06 11.70
C LEU A 20 -11.53 1.42 12.15
N GLU A 21 -10.88 2.00 13.16
CA GLU A 21 -11.17 3.35 13.64
C GLU A 21 -10.22 4.36 13.00
N THR A 22 -8.93 4.04 12.98
CA THR A 22 -7.88 4.81 12.30
C THR A 22 -6.90 3.87 11.61
N LEU A 23 -6.27 4.36 10.54
CA LEU A 23 -5.19 3.66 9.85
C LEU A 23 -4.09 4.67 9.56
N GLU A 24 -2.90 4.43 10.11
CA GLU A 24 -1.72 5.25 9.90
C GLU A 24 -0.69 4.46 9.11
N GLY A 25 -0.33 4.98 7.94
CA GLY A 25 0.73 4.44 7.09
C GLY A 25 1.99 5.30 7.17
N THR A 26 3.16 4.68 7.01
CA THR A 26 4.43 5.41 6.85
C THR A 26 5.10 5.00 5.54
N ALA A 27 5.33 5.96 4.64
CA ALA A 27 6.04 5.75 3.39
C ALA A 27 7.50 6.25 3.49
N LYS A 28 8.46 5.31 3.53
CA LYS A 28 9.90 5.63 3.54
C LYS A 28 10.46 5.66 2.12
N LEU A 29 10.35 6.82 1.48
CA LEU A 29 10.65 6.98 0.04
C LEU A 29 11.89 7.83 -0.24
N GLY A 30 12.78 8.01 0.75
CA GLY A 30 14.01 8.80 0.56
C GLY A 30 13.77 10.31 0.43
N GLN A 31 12.73 10.84 1.09
CA GLN A 31 12.28 12.24 0.95
C GLN A 31 13.36 13.27 1.34
N HIS A 32 14.31 12.88 2.20
CA HIS A 32 15.44 13.71 2.63
C HIS A 32 16.69 13.57 1.74
N ARG A 33 16.63 12.81 0.65
CA ARG A 33 17.74 12.64 -0.29
C ARG A 33 17.76 13.75 -1.34
N SER A 34 18.92 13.98 -1.96
CA SER A 34 19.04 14.94 -3.05
C SER A 34 18.18 14.53 -4.25
N ARG A 35 17.87 15.49 -5.12
CA ARG A 35 17.10 15.23 -6.35
C ARG A 35 17.81 14.23 -7.27
N GLU A 36 19.12 14.33 -7.36
CA GLU A 36 19.97 13.46 -8.19
C GLU A 36 19.97 12.01 -7.66
N ASP A 37 20.12 11.84 -6.35
CA ASP A 37 20.06 10.52 -5.70
C ASP A 37 18.69 9.87 -5.91
N ARG A 38 17.62 10.64 -5.74
CA ARG A 38 16.25 10.17 -6.00
C ARG A 38 16.03 9.77 -7.46
N ALA A 39 16.53 10.54 -8.42
CA ALA A 39 16.42 10.21 -9.83
C ALA A 39 17.15 8.89 -10.16
N GLY A 40 18.33 8.68 -9.59
CA GLY A 40 19.08 7.43 -9.74
C GLY A 40 18.33 6.22 -9.16
N VAL A 41 17.72 6.38 -7.98
CA VAL A 41 16.90 5.33 -7.36
C VAL A 41 15.68 4.99 -8.21
N LEU A 42 14.94 5.99 -8.71
CA LEU A 42 13.77 5.76 -9.57
C LEU A 42 14.15 5.05 -10.88
N ALA A 43 15.26 5.45 -11.50
CA ALA A 43 15.77 4.78 -12.70
C ALA A 43 16.11 3.31 -12.43
N GLY A 44 16.79 3.02 -11.32
CA GLY A 44 17.12 1.64 -10.92
C GLY A 44 15.88 0.79 -10.63
N LEU A 45 14.90 1.34 -9.90
CA LEU A 45 13.64 0.66 -9.61
C LEU A 45 12.82 0.38 -10.88
N GLY A 46 12.81 1.31 -11.84
CA GLY A 46 12.11 1.15 -13.12
C GLY A 46 12.73 0.08 -14.03
N ALA A 47 14.06 -0.06 -14.00
CA ALA A 47 14.79 -1.04 -14.80
C ALA A 47 14.84 -2.46 -14.18
N SER A 48 14.40 -2.63 -12.94
CA SER A 48 14.40 -3.92 -12.26
C SER A 48 13.47 -4.95 -12.93
N ASP A 49 13.93 -6.20 -13.00
CA ASP A 49 13.10 -7.33 -13.46
C ASP A 49 11.99 -7.68 -12.44
N ASP A 50 12.20 -7.31 -11.17
CA ASP A 50 11.22 -7.53 -10.12
C ASP A 50 10.00 -6.59 -10.29
N PRO A 51 8.78 -7.13 -10.47
CA PRO A 51 7.58 -6.33 -10.60
C PRO A 51 7.26 -5.49 -9.37
N LEU A 52 7.69 -5.89 -8.16
CA LEU A 52 7.48 -5.08 -6.94
C LEU A 52 8.40 -3.86 -6.91
N SER A 53 9.65 -4.00 -7.33
CA SER A 53 10.59 -2.88 -7.49
C SER A 53 10.04 -1.82 -8.46
N ARG A 54 9.53 -2.24 -9.61
CA ARG A 54 8.90 -1.33 -10.58
C ARG A 54 7.65 -0.65 -10.02
N ARG A 55 6.85 -1.37 -9.23
CA ARG A 55 5.66 -0.83 -8.55
C ARG A 55 6.06 0.23 -7.51
N LEU A 56 7.10 -0.05 -6.73
CA LEU A 56 7.64 0.89 -5.74
C LEU A 56 8.15 2.17 -6.42
N GLY A 57 8.86 2.07 -7.54
CA GLY A 57 9.31 3.22 -8.32
C GLY A 57 8.16 4.15 -8.72
N ARG A 58 7.07 3.59 -9.27
CA ARG A 58 5.87 4.36 -9.63
C ARG A 58 5.20 5.02 -8.41
N TYR A 59 5.07 4.27 -7.32
CA TYR A 59 4.50 4.80 -6.07
C TYR A 59 5.34 5.96 -5.52
N ALA A 60 6.67 5.81 -5.54
CA ALA A 60 7.60 6.84 -5.06
C ALA A 60 7.53 8.13 -5.90
N GLU A 61 7.41 8.00 -7.22
CA GLU A 61 7.26 9.15 -8.14
C GLU A 61 5.93 9.88 -7.93
N CYS A 62 4.83 9.14 -7.84
CA CYS A 62 3.50 9.69 -7.58
C CYS A 62 3.38 10.37 -6.21
N HIS A 63 3.95 9.76 -5.17
CA HIS A 63 3.99 10.34 -3.82
C HIS A 63 4.85 11.62 -3.79
N ALA A 64 5.96 11.68 -4.52
CA ALA A 64 6.80 12.87 -4.59
C ALA A 64 6.12 14.06 -5.28
N GLN A 65 5.19 13.80 -6.19
CA GLN A 65 4.44 14.80 -6.93
C GLN A 65 3.13 15.21 -6.23
N GLY A 66 2.76 14.52 -5.14
CA GLY A 66 1.48 14.75 -4.46
C GLY A 66 0.26 14.36 -5.30
N MET A 67 0.46 13.55 -6.35
CA MET A 67 -0.56 13.21 -7.36
C MET A 67 -1.20 11.84 -7.12
N CYS A 68 -0.93 11.20 -5.98
CA CYS A 68 -1.58 9.96 -5.61
C CYS A 68 -2.96 10.28 -4.99
N GLU A 69 -3.96 10.46 -5.85
CA GLU A 69 -5.32 10.08 -5.49
C GLU A 69 -5.34 8.55 -5.39
N THR A 70 -5.68 8.08 -4.20
CA THR A 70 -5.85 6.65 -3.91
C THR A 70 -7.27 6.28 -4.34
N GLU A 71 -7.41 5.44 -5.37
CA GLU A 71 -8.67 4.75 -5.71
C GLU A 71 -9.02 3.68 -4.65
#